data_AF-A0A7C6BBS8-F1
#
_entry.id   AF-A0A7C6BBS8-F1
#
_cell.length_a   1.000
_cell.length_b   1.000
_cell.length_c   1.000
_cell.angle_alpha   90.00
_cell.angle_beta   90.00
_cell.angle_gamma   90.00
#
_symmetry.space_group_name_H-M   'P 1'
#
loop_
_entity.id
_entity.type
_entity.pdbx_description
1 polymer ?
#
loop_
_entity_poly.entity_id
_entity_poly.type
_entity_poly.pdbx_seq_one_letter_code
_entity_poly.pdbx_strand_id
1 'polypeptide(L)'
;MKQARKYLNAGMDISDGLFCDTNKLLAIKEQNMFLFEEISHEVGSSGEEYELLVTFGPEHFAKLKDIAERTHTPLTVFAKVEKAGDGVLFECRNHHF
;
A
#
# COMPACT_ATOMS: atom_id res chain seq x y z
N MET A 1 -9.17 -4.81 -13.50
CA MET A 1 -8.09 -3.78 -13.53
C MET A 1 -8.22 -2.65 -14.55
N LYS A 2 -8.64 -2.86 -15.82
CA LYS A 2 -8.63 -1.78 -16.86
C LYS A 2 -9.35 -0.49 -16.45
N GLN A 3 -10.41 -0.60 -15.65
CA GLN A 3 -11.23 0.54 -15.23
C GLN A 3 -10.62 1.34 -14.07
N ALA A 4 -9.85 0.68 -13.18
CA ALA A 4 -9.21 1.30 -12.02
C ALA A 4 -7.90 2.01 -12.38
N ARG A 5 -7.16 1.50 -13.39
CA ARG A 5 -5.81 1.96 -13.76
C ARG A 5 -5.66 3.48 -13.86
N LYS A 6 -6.64 4.19 -14.41
CA LYS A 6 -6.58 5.65 -14.60
C LYS A 6 -6.71 6.47 -13.31
N TYR A 7 -7.03 5.81 -12.21
CA TYR A 7 -7.19 6.42 -10.89
C TYR A 7 -6.07 6.03 -9.91
N LEU A 8 -5.14 5.17 -10.34
CA LEU A 8 -4.00 4.71 -9.53
C LEU A 8 -2.73 5.43 -9.98
N ASN A 9 -1.86 5.74 -9.03
CA ASN A 9 -0.55 6.35 -9.30
C ASN A 9 0.55 5.31 -9.48
N ALA A 10 0.57 4.32 -8.60
CA ALA A 10 1.51 3.19 -8.63
C ALA A 10 0.86 1.97 -7.96
N GLY A 11 1.41 0.79 -8.21
CA GLY A 11 1.06 -0.41 -7.48
C GLY A 11 2.01 -1.57 -7.78
N MET A 12 2.01 -2.55 -6.87
CA MET A 12 2.81 -3.77 -6.92
C MET A 12 2.09 -4.88 -6.15
N ASP A 13 2.45 -6.12 -6.42
CA ASP A 13 2.03 -7.25 -5.60
C ASP A 13 2.77 -7.27 -4.25
N ILE A 14 2.11 -7.75 -3.21
CA ILE A 14 2.71 -8.01 -1.90
C ILE A 14 3.31 -9.42 -1.94
N SER A 15 4.65 -9.49 -1.92
CA SER A 15 5.41 -10.74 -1.97
C SER A 15 6.22 -10.94 -0.68
N ASP A 16 6.93 -9.91 -0.23
CA ASP A 16 7.89 -9.99 0.89
C ASP A 16 7.27 -9.50 2.21
N GLY A 17 6.01 -9.06 2.12
CA GLY A 17 5.16 -8.57 3.17
C GLY A 17 4.89 -7.07 3.07
N LEU A 18 3.75 -6.67 3.62
CA LEU A 18 3.22 -5.31 3.51
C LEU A 18 4.27 -4.25 3.89
N PHE A 19 5.05 -4.49 4.94
CA PHE A 19 6.06 -3.56 5.43
C PHE A 19 7.20 -3.36 4.44
N CYS A 20 7.76 -4.46 3.95
CA CYS A 20 8.89 -4.45 3.03
C CYS A 20 8.49 -3.83 1.68
N ASP A 21 7.35 -4.24 1.12
CA ASP A 21 6.92 -3.78 -0.19
C ASP A 21 6.42 -2.33 -0.14
N THR A 22 5.78 -1.88 0.95
CA THR A 22 5.46 -0.46 1.13
C THR A 22 6.71 0.40 1.20
N ASN A 23 7.74 -0.02 1.94
CA ASN A 23 9.01 0.71 1.98
C ASN A 23 9.67 0.79 0.60
N LYS A 24 9.66 -0.29 -0.19
CA LYS A 24 10.16 -0.27 -1.58
C LYS A 24 9.40 0.74 -2.42
N LEU A 25 8.06 0.76 -2.30
CA LEU A 25 7.21 1.68 -3.06
C LEU A 25 7.49 3.14 -2.71
N LEU A 26 7.65 3.44 -1.41
CA LEU A 26 7.95 4.79 -0.91
C LEU A 26 9.37 5.25 -1.26
N ALA A 27 10.34 4.33 -1.25
CA ALA A 27 11.73 4.64 -1.56
C ALA A 27 11.93 5.17 -2.99
N ILE A 28 11.06 4.80 -3.94
CA ILE A 28 11.11 5.29 -5.34
C ILE A 28 11.05 6.83 -5.41
N LYS A 29 10.37 7.46 -4.45
CA LYS A 29 10.16 8.91 -4.40
C LYS A 29 10.68 9.56 -3.13
N GLU A 30 11.49 8.84 -2.34
CA GLU A 30 11.98 9.29 -1.04
C GLU A 30 10.84 9.80 -0.14
N GLN A 31 9.76 9.02 -0.03
CA GLN A 31 8.57 9.41 0.75
C GLN A 31 8.48 8.62 2.06
N ASN A 32 7.70 9.16 2.99
CA ASN A 32 7.31 8.48 4.23
C ASN A 32 5.79 8.27 4.22
N MET A 33 5.22 7.73 5.29
CA MET A 33 3.77 7.62 5.44
C MET A 33 3.28 7.91 6.86
N PHE A 34 2.01 8.25 6.98
CA PHE A 34 1.25 8.27 8.22
C PHE A 34 0.30 7.07 8.24
N LEU A 35 0.36 6.25 9.29
CA LEU A 35 -0.52 5.11 9.47
C LEU A 35 -1.82 5.54 10.15
N PHE A 36 -2.95 5.08 9.62
CA PHE A 36 -4.25 5.35 10.23
C PHE A 36 -4.48 4.48 11.48
N GLU A 37 -3.96 3.26 11.45
CA GLU A 37 -4.05 2.30 12.53
C GLU A 37 -2.71 1.56 12.67
N GLU A 38 -2.40 1.09 13.88
CA GLU A 38 -1.22 0.26 14.11
C GLU A 38 -1.42 -1.12 13.47
N ILE A 39 -0.46 -1.54 12.65
CA ILE A 39 -0.44 -2.87 12.04
C ILE A 39 0.51 -3.74 12.83
N SER A 40 0.03 -4.89 13.31
CA SER A 40 0.88 -5.82 14.05
C SER A 40 2.00 -6.36 13.15
N HIS A 41 3.15 -6.66 13.75
CA HIS A 41 4.29 -7.22 13.00
C HIS A 41 3.96 -8.52 12.28
N GLU A 42 3.10 -9.36 12.84
CA GLU A 42 2.65 -10.62 12.23
C GLU A 42 1.95 -10.37 10.89
N VAL A 43 1.03 -9.39 10.84
CA VAL A 43 0.35 -9.00 9.60
C VAL A 43 1.31 -8.28 8.67
N GLY A 44 2.07 -7.32 9.17
CA GLY A 44 2.97 -6.50 8.35
C GLY A 44 4.12 -7.25 7.69
N SER A 45 4.56 -8.34 8.33
CA SER A 45 5.69 -9.17 7.86
C SER A 45 5.23 -10.47 7.19
N SER A 46 3.92 -10.69 7.09
CA SER A 46 3.33 -11.82 6.36
C SER A 46 3.60 -11.65 4.87
N GLY A 47 4.39 -12.55 4.28
CA GLY A 47 4.68 -12.58 2.84
C GLY A 47 3.74 -13.52 2.08
N GLU A 48 3.90 -13.59 0.75
CA GLU A 48 3.14 -14.49 -0.14
C GLU A 48 1.62 -14.31 -0.09
N GLU A 49 1.14 -13.14 0.30
CA GLU A 49 -0.28 -12.80 0.33
C GLU A 49 -0.82 -12.56 -1.09
N TYR A 50 0.06 -12.15 -2.02
CA TYR A 50 -0.24 -11.83 -3.42
C TYR A 50 -1.43 -10.87 -3.62
N GLU A 51 -1.71 -10.07 -2.58
CA GLU A 51 -2.60 -8.93 -2.67
C GLU A 51 -1.94 -7.78 -3.43
N LEU A 52 -2.74 -6.80 -3.85
CA LEU A 52 -2.24 -5.66 -4.61
C LEU A 52 -2.09 -4.44 -3.71
N LEU A 53 -0.85 -4.02 -3.49
CA LEU A 53 -0.53 -2.73 -2.89
C LEU A 53 -0.65 -1.62 -3.94
N VAL A 54 -1.44 -0.59 -3.68
CA VAL A 54 -1.64 0.53 -4.61
C VAL A 54 -1.59 1.89 -3.92
N THR A 55 -1.25 2.92 -4.70
CA THR A 55 -1.36 4.33 -4.30
C THR A 55 -2.32 5.07 -5.21
N PHE A 56 -3.04 6.05 -4.67
CA PHE A 56 -3.98 6.88 -5.40
C PHE A 56 -4.15 8.25 -4.70
N GLY A 57 -4.57 9.26 -5.44
CA GLY A 57 -4.96 10.56 -4.88
C GLY A 57 -6.30 10.49 -4.13
N PRO A 58 -6.48 11.21 -3.00
CA PRO A 58 -7.69 11.14 -2.18
C PRO A 58 -8.98 11.46 -2.95
N GLU A 59 -8.90 12.30 -3.99
CA GLU A 59 -10.00 12.63 -4.89
C GLU A 59 -10.56 11.43 -5.66
N HIS A 60 -9.80 10.34 -5.77
CA HIS A 60 -10.19 9.13 -6.47
C HIS A 60 -10.81 8.05 -5.57
N PHE A 61 -10.81 8.24 -4.25
CA PHE A 61 -11.26 7.24 -3.28
C PHE A 61 -12.68 6.76 -3.54
N ALA A 62 -13.63 7.67 -3.71
CA ALA A 62 -15.03 7.33 -3.95
C ALA A 62 -15.19 6.46 -5.21
N LYS A 63 -14.40 6.73 -6.26
CA LYS A 63 -14.49 5.97 -7.51
C LYS A 63 -13.81 4.61 -7.42
N LEU A 64 -12.70 4.51 -6.71
CA LEU A 64 -12.03 3.24 -6.47
C LEU A 64 -12.87 2.33 -5.57
N LYS A 65 -13.52 2.88 -4.55
CA LYS A 65 -14.46 2.15 -3.70
C LYS A 65 -15.65 1.57 -4.48
N ASP A 66 -16.28 2.36 -5.35
CA ASP A 66 -17.34 1.90 -6.26
C ASP A 66 -16.87 0.75 -7.17
N ILE A 67 -15.64 0.84 -7.69
CA ILE A 67 -15.07 -0.24 -8.51
C ILE A 67 -14.84 -1.49 -7.68
N ALA A 68 -14.24 -1.35 -6.49
CA ALA A 68 -13.95 -2.43 -5.55
C ALA A 68 -15.21 -3.21 -5.15
N GLU A 69 -16.29 -2.49 -4.80
CA GLU A 69 -17.60 -3.08 -4.48
C GLU A 69 -18.16 -3.86 -5.66
N ARG A 70 -18.19 -3.27 -6.86
CA ARG A 70 -18.72 -3.94 -8.06
C ARG A 70 -17.90 -5.15 -8.49
N THR A 71 -16.59 -5.15 -8.27
CA THR A 71 -15.73 -6.29 -8.60
C THR A 71 -15.56 -7.28 -7.46
N HIS A 72 -16.23 -7.05 -6.32
CA HIS A 72 -16.09 -7.87 -5.11
C HIS A 72 -14.62 -8.01 -4.70
N THR A 73 -13.85 -6.93 -4.82
CA THR A 73 -12.44 -6.86 -4.47
C THR A 73 -12.31 -5.94 -3.27
N PRO A 74 -12.05 -6.45 -2.06
CA PRO A 74 -11.87 -5.61 -0.89
C PRO A 74 -10.82 -4.52 -1.13
N LEU A 75 -11.10 -3.31 -0.66
CA LEU A 75 -10.18 -2.18 -0.72
C LEU A 75 -10.02 -1.61 0.69
N THR A 76 -8.83 -1.76 1.24
CA THR A 76 -8.46 -1.26 2.57
C THR A 76 -7.45 -0.13 2.43
N VAL A 77 -7.74 1.02 3.03
CA VAL A 77 -6.80 2.15 3.08
C VAL A 77 -6.19 2.19 4.46
N PHE A 78 -4.90 1.87 4.58
CA PHE A 78 -4.22 1.73 5.86
C PHE A 78 -3.25 2.89 6.17
N ALA A 79 -2.86 3.66 5.16
CA ALA A 79 -1.89 4.74 5.30
C ALA A 79 -2.14 5.91 4.35
N LYS A 80 -1.51 7.05 4.67
CA LYS A 80 -1.39 8.23 3.81
C LYS A 80 0.09 8.49 3.52
N VAL A 81 0.44 8.71 2.26
CA VAL A 81 1.82 9.07 1.88
C VAL A 81 2.11 10.52 2.29
N GLU A 82 3.29 10.74 2.87
CA GLU A 82 3.80 12.02 3.32
C GLU A 82 5.17 12.32 2.70
N LYS A 83 5.65 13.55 2.87
CA LYS A 83 6.97 13.96 2.37
C LYS A 83 8.11 13.34 3.18
N ALA A 84 9.30 13.29 2.58
CA ALA A 84 10.52 12.86 3.27
C ALA A 84 10.68 13.59 4.62
N GLY A 85 10.94 12.84 5.69
CA GLY A 85 11.15 13.38 7.04
C GLY A 85 9.87 13.61 7.84
N ASP A 86 8.70 13.62 7.19
CA ASP A 86 7.40 13.71 7.85
C ASP A 86 6.74 12.32 7.81
N GLY A 87 6.70 11.61 8.93
CA GLY A 87 6.04 10.30 9.04
C GLY A 87 7.00 9.14 9.34
N VAL A 88 6.53 7.92 9.11
CA VAL A 88 7.21 6.67 9.49
C VAL A 88 7.53 5.80 8.26
N LEU A 89 8.54 4.94 8.44
CA LEU A 89 8.81 3.78 7.59
C LEU A 89 8.67 2.52 8.46
N PHE A 90 8.37 1.40 7.84
CA PHE A 90 8.26 0.15 8.58
C PHE A 90 9.62 -0.48 8.87
N GLU A 91 9.72 -1.20 10.00
CA GLU A 91 10.82 -2.13 10.21
C GLU A 91 10.57 -3.39 9.37
N CYS A 92 11.25 -3.49 8.23
CA CYS A 92 11.24 -4.68 7.38
C CYS A 92 12.40 -5.61 7.76
N ARG A 93 12.09 -6.87 8.07
CA ARG A 93 13.10 -7.94 8.17
C ARG A 93 13.22 -8.58 6.80
N ASN A 94 14.40 -8.54 6.20
CA ASN A 94 14.62 -9.17 4.90
C ASN A 94 14.33 -10.67 5.00
N HIS A 95 13.35 -11.15 4.23
CA HIS A 95 12.99 -12.57 4.15
C HIS A 95 13.82 -13.34 3.12
N HIS A 96 14.59 -12.64 2.27
CA HIS A 96 15.47 -13.25 1.28
C HIS A 96 16.93 -13.09 1.74
N PHE A 97 17.55 -14.23 2.07
CA PHE A 97 18.99 -14.38 2.36
C PHE A 97 19.79 -14.64 1.08
#